data_AF-A0A358DRQ5-F1
#
_entry.id   AF-A0A358DRQ5-F1
#
_cell.length_a   1.000
_cell.length_b   1.000
_cell.length_c   1.000
_cell.angle_alpha   90.00
_cell.angle_beta   90.00
_cell.angle_gamma   90.00
#
_symmetry.space_group_name_H-M   'P 1'
#
loop_
_entity.id
_entity.type
_entity.pdbx_description
1 polymer ?
#
loop_
_entity_poly.entity_id
_entity_poly.type
_entity_poly.pdbx_seq_one_letter_code
_entity_poly.pdbx_strand_id
1 'polypeptide(L)'
;GLHQHDQLDSELPNPAVDLEPYRNAFVAGRDGLNLYVVDSIGDEEPPLGGFASAIPLSARANGLFSGVVVALGFSDPDQENDLLGYTMAHESAHGLGLFHVQEFTGWEDPLTDTHPDKGNNLLGVLARHQDRNVSASQALVMRTHPLCRSPGLGD
;
A
#
# COMPACT_ATOMS: atom_id res chain seq x y z
N GLY A 1 -6.54 47.32 6.48
CA GLY A 1 -5.17 46.95 6.11
C GLY A 1 -5.20 45.50 5.72
N LEU A 2 -5.04 45.24 4.43
CA LEU A 2 -5.02 43.92 3.83
C LEU A 2 -3.71 43.17 4.16
N HIS A 3 -3.79 41.84 4.02
CA HIS A 3 -2.71 40.84 3.85
C HIS A 3 -2.05 40.35 5.16
N GLN A 4 -1.85 39.06 5.40
CA GLN A 4 -1.52 37.99 4.45
C GLN A 4 -2.03 36.63 4.99
N HIS A 5 -2.93 35.99 4.24
CA HIS A 5 -3.08 34.54 4.28
C HIS A 5 -1.93 33.99 3.43
N ASP A 6 -1.02 33.23 4.02
CA ASP A 6 -0.13 32.38 3.23
C ASP A 6 -1.00 31.29 2.61
N GLN A 7 -1.45 31.55 1.38
CA GLN A 7 -1.90 30.51 0.48
C GLN A 7 -0.72 29.56 0.31
N LEU A 8 -0.82 28.36 0.87
CA LEU A 8 -0.04 27.24 0.37
C LEU A 8 -0.29 27.17 -1.13
N ASP A 9 0.78 27.19 -1.92
CA ASP A 9 0.72 27.10 -3.38
C ASP A 9 -0.20 25.93 -3.78
N SER A 10 -1.41 26.27 -4.24
CA SER A 10 -2.47 25.32 -4.56
C SER A 10 -2.27 24.62 -5.91
N GLU A 11 -1.06 24.67 -6.45
CA GLU A 11 -0.69 23.97 -7.65
C GLU A 11 0.68 23.34 -7.41
N LEU A 12 0.69 22.17 -6.77
CA LEU A 12 1.69 21.18 -7.16
C LEU A 12 1.65 21.14 -8.69
N PRO A 13 2.79 21.31 -9.39
CA PRO A 13 2.79 21.16 -10.83
C PRO A 13 2.08 19.84 -11.11
N ASN A 14 1.04 19.87 -11.93
CA ASN A 14 0.53 18.66 -12.53
C ASN A 14 1.56 18.33 -13.60
N PRO A 15 2.59 17.47 -13.36
CA PRO A 15 3.22 16.87 -14.50
C PRO A 15 2.06 16.16 -15.18
N ALA A 16 1.71 16.58 -16.39
CA ALA A 16 0.96 15.72 -17.28
C ALA A 16 1.86 14.50 -17.47
N VAL A 17 1.79 13.56 -16.52
CA VAL A 17 2.47 12.28 -16.59
C VAL A 17 1.82 11.65 -17.79
N ASP A 18 2.59 11.46 -18.85
CA ASP A 18 2.11 10.70 -19.98
C ASP A 18 1.78 9.30 -19.45
N LEU A 19 0.48 8.99 -19.39
CA LEU A 19 -0.02 7.71 -18.90
C LEU A 19 -0.02 6.66 -20.01
N GLU A 20 0.20 7.03 -21.28
CA GLU A 20 0.19 6.07 -22.38
C GLU A 20 1.22 4.94 -22.22
N PRO A 21 2.47 5.17 -21.77
CA PRO A 21 3.41 4.10 -21.46
C PRO A 21 2.90 3.14 -20.37
N TYR A 22 2.28 3.67 -19.31
CA TYR A 22 1.70 2.86 -18.22
C TYR A 22 0.50 2.06 -18.70
N ARG A 23 -0.38 2.68 -19.50
CA ARG A 23 -1.53 2.03 -20.13
C ARG A 23 -1.08 0.92 -21.07
N ASN A 24 -0.05 1.14 -21.88
CA ASN A 24 0.49 0.13 -22.79
C ASN A 24 1.16 -1.03 -22.04
N ALA A 25 1.88 -0.76 -20.94
CA ALA A 25 2.45 -1.80 -20.08
C ALA A 25 1.37 -2.63 -19.36
N PHE A 26 0.31 -1.96 -18.88
CA PHE A 26 -0.87 -2.59 -18.28
C PHE A 26 -1.64 -3.46 -19.29
N VAL A 27 -1.96 -2.91 -20.47
CA VAL A 27 -2.64 -3.63 -21.56
C VAL A 27 -1.80 -4.79 -22.08
N ALA A 28 -0.48 -4.68 -22.05
CA ALA A 28 0.43 -5.77 -22.41
C ALA A 28 0.61 -6.83 -21.30
N GLY A 29 0.03 -6.62 -20.11
CA GLY A 29 0.11 -7.52 -18.96
C GLY A 29 1.54 -7.71 -18.43
N ARG A 30 2.40 -6.69 -18.58
CA ARG A 30 3.85 -6.83 -18.28
C ARG A 30 4.22 -6.26 -16.93
N ASP A 31 3.58 -5.18 -16.48
CA ASP A 31 3.92 -4.47 -15.26
C ASP A 31 2.67 -3.89 -14.57
N GLY A 32 2.55 -4.05 -13.26
CA GLY A 32 1.48 -3.46 -12.45
C GLY A 32 1.14 -4.24 -11.18
N LEU A 33 0.43 -3.57 -10.27
CA LEU A 33 -0.18 -4.20 -9.10
C LEU A 33 -1.65 -4.51 -9.40
N ASN A 34 -2.04 -5.78 -9.35
CA ASN A 34 -3.46 -6.14 -9.36
C ASN A 34 -4.04 -5.88 -7.97
N LEU A 35 -5.12 -5.11 -7.93
CA LEU A 35 -5.91 -4.89 -6.73
C LEU A 35 -7.34 -5.38 -6.99
N TYR A 36 -7.76 -6.39 -6.23
CA TYR A 36 -9.08 -7.00 -6.30
C TYR A 36 -9.92 -6.49 -5.14
N VAL A 37 -11.07 -5.91 -5.47
CA VAL A 37 -12.03 -5.44 -4.48
C VAL A 37 -13.17 -6.45 -4.42
N VAL A 38 -13.44 -6.97 -3.22
CA VAL A 38 -14.49 -7.97 -2.97
C VAL A 38 -15.44 -7.47 -1.88
N ASP A 39 -16.62 -8.06 -1.77
CA ASP A 39 -17.59 -7.69 -0.72
C ASP A 39 -17.06 -8.06 0.67
N SER A 40 -16.67 -9.33 0.84
CA SER A 40 -16.08 -9.88 2.07
C SER A 40 -14.98 -10.91 1.76
N ILE A 41 -14.15 -11.20 2.76
CA ILE A 41 -13.10 -12.22 2.70
C ILE A 41 -13.36 -13.25 3.81
N GLY A 42 -13.76 -14.45 3.41
CA GLY A 42 -14.07 -15.54 4.33
C GLY A 42 -15.20 -15.21 5.32
N ASP A 43 -15.33 -16.08 6.32
CA ASP A 43 -16.32 -15.98 7.41
C ASP A 43 -15.61 -15.95 8.78
N GLU A 44 -14.39 -15.41 8.83
CA GLU A 44 -13.52 -15.41 10.02
C GLU A 44 -13.93 -14.35 11.06
N GLU A 45 -13.63 -14.62 12.34
CA GLU A 45 -13.79 -13.68 13.45
C GLU A 45 -12.46 -13.54 14.22
N PRO A 46 -11.82 -12.36 14.20
CA PRO A 46 -12.26 -11.13 13.55
C PRO A 46 -12.20 -11.22 12.01
N PRO A 47 -13.01 -10.44 11.29
CA PRO A 47 -13.03 -10.46 9.83
C PRO A 47 -11.70 -9.98 9.24
N LEU A 48 -11.32 -10.57 8.09
CA LEU A 48 -10.15 -10.16 7.31
C LEU A 48 -10.49 -8.96 6.43
N GLY A 49 -9.73 -7.87 6.57
CA GLY A 49 -9.88 -6.68 5.73
C GLY A 49 -9.25 -6.84 4.35
N GLY A 50 -8.17 -7.61 4.25
CA GLY A 50 -7.42 -7.80 3.02
C GLY A 50 -6.34 -8.85 3.16
N PHE A 51 -5.69 -9.15 2.05
CA PHE A 51 -4.43 -9.92 2.02
C PHE A 51 -3.65 -9.63 0.73
N ALA A 52 -2.31 -9.61 0.83
CA ALA A 52 -1.42 -9.79 -0.31
C ALA A 52 -1.22 -11.29 -0.61
N SER A 53 -1.28 -11.69 -1.88
CA SER A 53 -1.11 -13.10 -2.27
C SER A 53 0.31 -13.65 -2.01
N ALA A 54 1.29 -12.75 -1.81
CA ALA A 54 2.67 -13.06 -1.43
C ALA A 54 3.38 -11.80 -0.91
N ILE A 55 4.45 -12.00 -0.12
CA ILE A 55 5.35 -10.95 0.36
C ILE A 55 6.79 -11.29 -0.06
N PRO A 56 7.41 -10.56 -1.01
CA PRO A 56 6.75 -9.64 -1.94
C PRO A 56 5.95 -10.38 -3.03
N LEU A 57 5.13 -9.63 -3.78
CA LEU A 57 4.47 -10.13 -4.98
C LEU A 57 5.47 -10.45 -6.09
N SER A 58 5.10 -11.40 -6.95
CA SER A 58 5.81 -11.57 -8.21
C SER A 58 5.58 -10.34 -9.09
N ALA A 59 6.67 -9.67 -9.46
CA ALA A 59 6.61 -8.58 -10.44
C ALA A 59 6.20 -9.07 -11.84
N ARG A 60 6.26 -10.39 -12.10
CA ARG A 60 5.72 -10.94 -13.34
C ARG A 60 4.21 -11.16 -13.15
N ALA A 61 3.42 -10.31 -13.80
CA ALA A 61 1.95 -10.28 -13.75
C ALA A 61 1.26 -11.51 -14.39
N ASN A 62 2.02 -12.54 -14.77
CA ASN A 62 1.53 -13.77 -15.38
C ASN A 62 1.10 -14.84 -14.36
N GLY A 63 1.25 -14.59 -13.06
CA GLY A 63 0.50 -15.31 -12.05
C GLY A 63 -0.93 -14.76 -12.01
N LEU A 64 -1.92 -15.51 -12.49
CA LEU A 64 -3.36 -15.17 -12.41
C LEU A 64 -3.85 -14.80 -11.00
N PHE A 65 -3.05 -15.10 -9.97
CA PHE A 65 -3.33 -14.87 -8.56
C PHE A 65 -2.31 -13.95 -7.88
N SER A 66 -1.46 -13.22 -8.62
CA SER A 66 -0.52 -12.26 -8.05
C SER A 66 -1.20 -10.90 -7.88
N GLY A 67 -1.48 -10.51 -6.63
CA GLY A 67 -2.10 -9.23 -6.32
C GLY A 67 -2.48 -9.07 -4.86
N VAL A 68 -3.23 -8.01 -4.61
CA VAL A 68 -3.79 -7.65 -3.32
C VAL A 68 -5.31 -7.80 -3.39
N VAL A 69 -5.91 -8.39 -2.37
CA VAL A 69 -7.37 -8.46 -2.21
C VAL A 69 -7.76 -7.58 -1.03
N VAL A 70 -8.82 -6.79 -1.18
CA VAL A 70 -9.40 -5.96 -0.11
C VAL A 70 -10.91 -6.13 -0.05
N ALA A 71 -11.46 -6.19 1.16
CA ALA A 71 -12.88 -6.34 1.45
C ALA A 71 -13.56 -4.97 1.64
N LEU A 72 -14.70 -4.78 0.98
CA LEU A 72 -15.55 -3.60 1.15
C LEU A 72 -16.20 -3.52 2.52
N GLY A 73 -16.34 -4.65 3.23
CA GLY A 73 -16.86 -4.68 4.61
C GLY A 73 -16.04 -3.88 5.62
N PHE A 74 -14.82 -3.44 5.26
CA PHE A 74 -14.00 -2.53 6.07
C PHE A 74 -14.23 -1.05 5.75
N SER A 75 -15.10 -0.76 4.79
CA SER A 75 -15.58 0.60 4.54
C SER A 75 -16.65 0.97 5.54
N ASP A 76 -16.53 2.16 6.13
CA ASP A 76 -17.51 2.70 7.07
C ASP A 76 -17.97 4.09 6.58
N PRO A 77 -19.27 4.44 6.69
CA PRO A 77 -19.74 5.78 6.38
C PRO A 77 -19.13 6.88 7.27
N ASP A 78 -18.69 6.54 8.49
CA ASP A 78 -17.90 7.42 9.34
C ASP A 78 -16.42 7.36 8.94
N GLN A 79 -15.88 8.49 8.48
CA GLN A 79 -14.50 8.60 8.00
C GLN A 79 -13.47 8.16 9.04
N GLU A 80 -13.76 8.37 10.33
CA GLU A 80 -12.85 7.96 11.43
C GLU A 80 -12.90 6.45 11.70
N ASN A 81 -13.87 5.73 11.11
CA ASN A 81 -13.99 4.27 11.19
C ASN A 81 -13.70 3.58 9.86
N ASP A 82 -13.66 4.32 8.73
CA ASP A 82 -13.39 3.79 7.39
C ASP A 82 -11.95 3.29 7.20
N LEU A 83 -11.77 1.97 7.30
CA LEU A 83 -10.46 1.35 7.18
C LEU A 83 -10.13 0.93 5.74
N LEU A 84 -11.02 1.10 4.77
CA LEU A 84 -10.81 0.56 3.42
C LEU A 84 -9.53 1.11 2.78
N GLY A 85 -9.36 2.43 2.77
CA GLY A 85 -8.18 3.07 2.20
C GLY A 85 -6.89 2.69 2.93
N TYR A 86 -6.97 2.50 4.24
CA TYR A 86 -5.86 2.02 5.05
C TYR A 86 -5.48 0.59 4.67
N THR A 87 -6.45 -0.31 4.60
CA THR A 87 -6.26 -1.72 4.27
C THR A 87 -5.67 -1.86 2.87
N MET A 88 -6.14 -1.06 1.91
CA MET A 88 -5.53 -1.00 0.59
C MET A 88 -4.03 -0.65 0.65
N ALA A 89 -3.65 0.35 1.47
CA ALA A 89 -2.26 0.74 1.63
C ALA A 89 -1.42 -0.34 2.35
N HIS A 90 -1.97 -0.93 3.41
CA HIS A 90 -1.35 -2.00 4.21
C HIS A 90 -1.02 -3.23 3.35
N GLU A 91 -2.02 -3.74 2.62
CA GLU A 91 -1.82 -4.91 1.78
C GLU A 91 -0.95 -4.62 0.56
N SER A 92 -1.03 -3.41 -0.01
CA SER A 92 -0.10 -2.99 -1.07
C SER A 92 1.33 -2.92 -0.58
N ALA A 93 1.55 -2.48 0.66
CA ALA A 93 2.87 -2.47 1.31
C ALA A 93 3.42 -3.90 1.50
N HIS A 94 2.58 -4.85 1.93
CA HIS A 94 2.91 -6.27 1.92
C HIS A 94 3.30 -6.75 0.52
N GLY A 95 2.52 -6.39 -0.49
CA GLY A 95 2.82 -6.77 -1.86
C GLY A 95 4.14 -6.21 -2.39
N LEU A 96 4.62 -5.09 -1.84
CA LEU A 96 5.92 -4.49 -2.13
C LEU A 96 7.06 -5.00 -1.24
N GLY A 97 6.80 -5.98 -0.37
CA GLY A 97 7.81 -6.72 0.38
C GLY A 97 7.96 -6.32 1.84
N LEU A 98 7.02 -5.58 2.41
CA LEU A 98 7.02 -5.27 3.84
C LEU A 98 6.33 -6.38 4.63
N PHE A 99 6.84 -6.66 5.83
CA PHE A 99 6.20 -7.53 6.82
C PHE A 99 5.55 -6.68 7.91
N HIS A 100 4.73 -7.29 8.76
CA HIS A 100 4.27 -6.61 9.96
C HIS A 100 5.47 -6.19 10.82
N VAL A 101 5.38 -5.02 11.46
CA VAL A 101 6.40 -4.58 12.43
C VAL A 101 6.61 -5.63 13.53
N GLN A 102 5.52 -6.29 13.94
CA GLN A 102 5.55 -7.47 14.78
C GLN A 102 4.36 -8.36 14.44
N GLU A 103 4.61 -9.63 14.14
CA GLU A 103 3.59 -10.65 13.93
C GLU A 103 2.92 -11.07 15.25
N PHE A 104 1.73 -11.69 15.19
CA PHE A 104 1.07 -12.24 16.38
C PHE A 104 1.92 -13.28 17.14
N THR A 105 2.90 -13.89 16.46
CA THR A 105 3.88 -14.81 17.06
C THR A 105 4.97 -14.11 17.88
N GLY A 106 5.01 -12.77 17.87
CA GLY A 106 6.04 -11.96 18.50
C GLY A 106 7.29 -11.76 17.63
N TRP A 107 7.29 -12.25 16.39
CA TRP A 107 8.41 -12.05 15.46
C TRP A 107 8.38 -10.63 14.91
N GLU A 108 9.48 -9.91 15.05
CA GLU A 108 9.63 -8.55 14.55
C GLU A 108 10.21 -8.55 13.13
N ASP A 109 9.87 -7.51 12.36
CA ASP A 109 10.54 -7.28 11.08
C ASP A 109 12.04 -7.00 11.29
N PRO A 110 12.91 -7.22 10.29
CA PRO A 110 14.36 -7.06 10.46
C PRO A 110 14.85 -5.60 10.35
N LEU A 111 13.96 -4.62 10.20
CA LEU A 111 14.31 -3.22 9.97
C LEU A 111 14.56 -2.51 11.30
N THR A 112 15.73 -1.89 11.45
CA THR A 112 16.15 -1.31 12.73
C THR A 112 15.42 -0.01 13.11
N ASP A 113 14.65 0.59 12.19
CA ASP A 113 13.92 1.84 12.41
C ASP A 113 12.41 1.66 12.63
N THR A 114 11.92 0.42 12.62
CA THR A 114 10.57 0.03 13.01
C THR A 114 10.60 -0.54 14.42
N HIS A 115 9.62 -0.19 15.25
CA HIS A 115 9.43 -0.83 16.55
C HIS A 115 7.94 -0.89 16.88
N PRO A 116 7.44 -2.01 17.44
CA PRO A 116 6.01 -2.19 17.71
C PRO A 116 5.47 -1.22 18.78
N ASP A 117 6.34 -0.68 19.63
CA ASP A 117 5.99 0.25 20.72
C ASP A 117 5.83 1.71 20.28
N LYS A 118 6.39 2.10 19.13
CA LYS A 118 6.30 3.46 18.61
C LYS A 118 4.89 3.83 18.14
N GLY A 119 4.06 2.83 17.82
CA GLY A 119 2.73 3.01 17.25
C GLY A 119 2.74 3.72 15.89
N ASN A 120 1.58 3.81 15.25
CA ASN A 120 1.33 4.61 14.05
C ASN A 120 2.05 4.14 12.77
N ASN A 121 2.57 2.90 12.74
CA ASN A 121 3.20 2.32 11.55
C ASN A 121 2.15 1.56 10.73
N LEU A 122 2.10 1.83 9.42
CA LEU A 122 1.18 1.20 8.47
C LEU A 122 1.21 -0.32 8.51
N LEU A 123 2.32 -0.94 8.92
CA LEU A 123 2.47 -2.39 9.03
C LEU A 123 2.25 -2.89 10.46
N GLY A 124 1.43 -2.19 11.25
CA GLY A 124 0.87 -2.72 12.48
C GLY A 124 -0.02 -3.93 12.20
N VAL A 125 0.14 -5.01 12.98
CA VAL A 125 -0.61 -6.29 12.78
C VAL A 125 -2.12 -6.16 12.93
N LEU A 126 -2.57 -5.10 13.62
CA LEU A 126 -3.98 -4.73 13.69
C LEU A 126 -4.12 -3.41 12.95
N ALA A 127 -4.87 -3.43 11.85
CA ALA A 127 -5.22 -2.23 11.11
C ALA A 127 -5.86 -1.18 12.02
N ARG A 128 -5.24 -0.01 12.16
CA ARG A 128 -5.77 1.10 12.95
C ARG A 128 -5.66 2.41 12.19
N HIS A 129 -6.63 3.29 12.41
CA HIS A 129 -6.66 4.62 11.78
C HIS A 129 -5.43 5.48 12.03
N GLN A 130 -4.73 5.27 13.13
CA GLN A 130 -3.52 5.99 13.50
C GLN A 130 -2.26 5.50 12.76
N ASP A 131 -2.33 4.34 12.10
CA ASP A 131 -1.20 3.64 11.50
C ASP A 131 -0.83 4.20 10.11
N ARG A 132 -0.55 5.50 10.01
CA ARG A 132 -0.42 6.19 8.71
C ARG A 132 1.01 6.29 8.16
N ASN A 133 2.01 5.76 8.87
CA ASN A 133 3.41 6.04 8.55
C ASN A 133 4.17 4.80 8.07
N VAL A 134 5.12 5.03 7.17
CA VAL A 134 6.18 4.06 6.84
C VAL A 134 7.53 4.63 7.26
N SER A 135 8.43 3.76 7.73
CA SER A 135 9.80 4.13 8.10
C SER A 135 10.67 4.41 6.86
N ALA A 136 11.86 4.96 7.09
CA ALA A 136 12.79 5.22 5.99
C ALA A 136 13.29 3.91 5.36
N SER A 137 13.56 2.88 6.19
CA SER A 137 13.95 1.55 5.70
C SER A 137 12.81 0.85 4.99
N GLN A 138 11.58 0.94 5.49
CA GLN A 138 10.39 0.39 4.82
C GLN A 138 10.20 1.02 3.43
N ALA A 139 10.32 2.34 3.33
CA ALA A 139 10.24 3.04 2.06
C ALA A 139 11.37 2.63 1.09
N LEU A 140 12.56 2.30 1.60
CA LEU A 140 13.66 1.79 0.79
C LEU A 140 13.33 0.40 0.23
N VAL A 141 12.83 -0.53 1.06
CA VAL A 141 12.40 -1.86 0.61
C VAL A 141 11.37 -1.73 -0.52
N MET A 142 10.31 -0.95 -0.31
CA MET A 142 9.28 -0.73 -1.32
C MET A 142 9.86 -0.19 -2.65
N ARG A 143 10.73 0.82 -2.61
CA ARG A 143 11.35 1.40 -3.82
C ARG A 143 12.27 0.43 -4.55
N THR A 144 12.84 -0.54 -3.84
CA THR A 144 13.71 -1.56 -4.46
C THR A 144 12.93 -2.67 -5.15
N HIS A 145 11.61 -2.77 -4.91
CA HIS A 145 10.75 -3.75 -5.53
C HIS A 145 10.69 -3.57 -7.07
N PRO A 146 10.74 -4.64 -7.88
CA PRO A 146 10.75 -4.49 -9.34
C PRO A 146 9.50 -3.81 -9.92
N LEU A 147 8.32 -3.95 -9.29
CA LEU A 147 7.11 -3.21 -9.72
C LEU A 147 7.25 -1.69 -9.61
N CYS A 148 8.12 -1.20 -8.73
CA CYS A 148 8.40 0.23 -8.56
C CYS A 148 9.54 0.72 -9.48
N ARG A 149 10.25 -0.20 -10.14
CA ARG A 149 11.26 0.11 -11.15
C ARG A 149 10.56 0.16 -12.51
N SER A 150 9.93 1.29 -12.80
CA SER A 150 9.31 1.51 -14.11
C SER A 150 10.39 1.33 -15.20
N PRO A 151 10.15 0.56 -16.28
CA PRO A 151 11.06 0.53 -17.44
C PRO A 151 11.02 1.84 -18.27
N GLY A 152 10.32 2.88 -17.80
CA GLY A 152 10.06 4.13 -18.52
C GLY A 152 11.21 5.14 -18.62
N LEU A 153 12.41 4.81 -18.16
CA LEU A 153 13.63 5.55 -18.49
C LEU A 153 14.63 4.52 -19.02
N GLY A 154 14.60 4.31 -20.34
CA GLY A 154 15.50 3.38 -21.01
C GLY A 154 16.96 3.74 -20.76
N ASP A 155 17.78 2.70 -20.63
CA ASP A 155 19.09 2.69 -21.25
C ASP A 155 18.93 2.62 -22.79
#